data_AF-A0A8C8DH36-F1
#
_entry.id   AF-A0A8C8DH36-F1
#
_cell.length_a   1.000
_cell.length_b   1.000
_cell.length_c   1.000
_cell.angle_alpha   90.00
_cell.angle_beta   90.00
_cell.angle_gamma   90.00
#
_symmetry.space_group_name_H-M   'P 1'
#
loop_
_entity.id
_entity.type
_entity.pdbx_description
1 polymer ?
#
loop_
_entity_poly.entity_id
_entity_poly.type
_entity_poly.pdbx_seq_one_letter_code
_entity_poly.pdbx_strand_id
1 'polypeptide(L)'
;QEREAEFEESVAKGDAPVVPGEVEGEAAPAAKKTVETVKAAERIMEALELHREELRKMEEHRYACESAGKQVGYSNITCHIGTYQQLSCFNLTAENWVLFFELEVSLLVLPFPYVPELLQLFSGYIHQGLEVELVCRCLFFLLKIHFGQITSNQMLLSVIDDLRSVTVSKVCEIRDVMGFNSAALQFLQRQIESQENVTFFAEATGRLEEKKKRRRKRERAVLTIA
;
A
#
# COMPACT_ATOMS: atom_id res chain seq x y z
N GLN A 1 6.57 -31.78 -12.80
CA GLN A 1 5.85 -31.52 -14.06
C GLN A 1 4.46 -32.15 -14.07
N GLU A 2 4.27 -33.46 -14.18
CA GLU A 2 2.90 -34.05 -14.23
C GLU A 2 2.07 -33.77 -12.96
N ARG A 3 2.67 -33.96 -11.77
CA ARG A 3 2.04 -33.62 -10.49
C ARG A 3 1.76 -32.12 -10.27
N GLU A 4 2.56 -31.24 -10.87
CA GLU A 4 2.37 -29.79 -10.74
C GLU A 4 1.22 -29.33 -11.64
N ALA A 5 1.11 -29.91 -12.84
CA ALA A 5 0.01 -29.65 -13.75
C ALA A 5 -1.35 -30.15 -13.20
N GLU A 6 -1.37 -31.34 -12.58
CA GLU A 6 -2.56 -31.87 -11.89
C GLU A 6 -2.99 -30.96 -10.73
N PHE A 7 -2.04 -30.42 -9.98
CA PHE A 7 -2.31 -29.47 -8.90
C PHE A 7 -2.84 -28.14 -9.46
N GLU A 8 -2.23 -27.58 -10.49
CA GLU A 8 -2.71 -26.38 -11.19
C GLU A 8 -4.14 -26.55 -11.71
N GLU A 9 -4.46 -27.70 -12.30
CA GLU A 9 -5.79 -28.02 -12.79
C GLU A 9 -6.81 -28.15 -11.64
N SER A 10 -6.41 -28.72 -10.50
CA SER A 10 -7.26 -28.83 -9.31
C SER A 10 -7.56 -27.47 -8.66
N VAL A 11 -6.58 -26.57 -8.61
CA VAL A 11 -6.73 -25.23 -8.03
C VAL A 11 -7.60 -24.34 -8.92
N ALA A 12 -7.42 -24.43 -10.25
CA ALA A 12 -8.21 -23.68 -11.21
C ALA A 12 -9.69 -24.12 -11.27
N LYS A 13 -10.00 -25.36 -10.88
CA LYS A 13 -11.37 -25.90 -10.78
C LYS A 13 -12.07 -25.56 -9.48
N GLY A 14 -11.39 -24.96 -8.50
CA GLY A 14 -12.01 -24.51 -7.26
C GLY A 14 -13.00 -23.37 -7.50
N ASP A 15 -14.15 -23.42 -6.82
CA ASP A 15 -15.17 -22.38 -6.95
C ASP A 15 -14.58 -20.98 -6.73
N ALA A 16 -14.99 -20.05 -7.59
CA ALA A 16 -14.56 -18.67 -7.50
C ALA A 16 -14.98 -18.14 -6.12
N PRO A 17 -14.06 -17.56 -5.35
CA PRO A 17 -14.39 -17.04 -4.03
C PRO A 17 -15.40 -15.90 -4.18
N VAL A 18 -16.62 -16.16 -3.73
CA VAL A 18 -17.72 -15.19 -3.76
C VAL A 18 -17.44 -14.11 -2.73
N VAL A 19 -17.17 -12.89 -3.20
CA VAL A 19 -17.03 -11.71 -2.35
C VAL A 19 -18.43 -11.21 -1.99
N PRO A 20 -18.82 -11.19 -0.69
CA PRO A 20 -20.15 -10.72 -0.30
C PRO A 20 -20.39 -9.26 -0.75
N GLY A 21 -21.39 -9.03 -1.59
CA GLY A 21 -21.81 -7.69 -2.04
C GLY A 21 -21.48 -7.33 -3.49
N GLU A 22 -20.77 -8.17 -4.24
CA GLU A 22 -20.65 -8.03 -5.70
C GLU A 22 -21.73 -8.86 -6.41
N VAL A 23 -22.53 -8.20 -7.26
CA VAL A 23 -23.35 -8.87 -8.28
C VAL A 23 -22.43 -9.20 -9.47
N GLU A 24 -22.59 -10.39 -10.05
CA GLU A 24 -21.89 -10.80 -11.27
C GLU A 24 -22.28 -9.89 -12.46
N GLY A 25 -21.64 -8.72 -12.56
CA GLY A 25 -21.63 -7.90 -13.76
C GLY A 25 -20.58 -8.40 -14.75
N GLU A 26 -20.64 -7.94 -16.01
CA GLU A 26 -19.72 -8.29 -17.12
C GLU A 26 -18.21 -8.09 -16.80
N ALA A 27 -17.88 -7.45 -15.68
CA ALA A 27 -16.56 -7.43 -15.08
C ALA A 27 -16.57 -8.25 -13.78
N ALA A 28 -16.74 -9.57 -13.87
CA ALA A 28 -16.47 -10.46 -12.74
C ALA A 28 -15.04 -10.19 -12.23
N PRO A 29 -14.78 -10.18 -10.91
CA PRO A 29 -13.41 -10.06 -10.43
C PRO A 29 -12.61 -11.20 -11.06
N ALA A 30 -11.60 -10.86 -11.86
CA ALA A 30 -10.66 -11.81 -12.47
C ALA A 30 -9.76 -12.48 -11.42
N ALA A 31 -10.21 -12.57 -10.17
CA ALA A 31 -9.55 -13.18 -9.04
C ALA A 31 -9.78 -14.70 -9.06
N LYS A 32 -9.42 -15.35 -10.17
CA LYS A 32 -9.32 -16.80 -10.19
C LYS A 32 -8.15 -17.19 -9.31
N LYS A 33 -8.37 -18.16 -8.42
CA LYS A 33 -7.29 -18.76 -7.62
C LYS A 33 -6.27 -19.36 -8.58
N THR A 34 -5.06 -18.82 -8.62
CA THR A 34 -3.92 -19.40 -9.35
C THR A 34 -2.93 -20.01 -8.36
N VAL A 35 -2.10 -20.95 -8.82
CA VAL A 35 -1.07 -21.56 -7.96
C VAL A 35 -0.11 -20.52 -7.39
N GLU A 36 0.16 -19.45 -8.12
CA GLU A 36 0.97 -18.32 -7.63
C GLU A 36 0.29 -17.61 -6.45
N THR A 37 -1.03 -17.40 -6.52
CA THR A 37 -1.78 -16.75 -5.43
C THR A 37 -1.82 -17.59 -4.16
N VAL A 38 -1.92 -18.92 -4.30
CA VAL A 38 -1.84 -19.87 -3.18
C VAL A 38 -0.46 -19.85 -2.56
N LYS A 39 0.61 -19.94 -3.37
CA LYS A 39 2.00 -19.86 -2.88
C LYS A 39 2.29 -18.53 -2.18
N ALA A 40 1.73 -17.42 -2.65
CA ALA A 40 1.87 -16.14 -1.98
C ALA A 40 1.08 -16.09 -0.66
N ALA A 41 -0.14 -16.66 -0.60
CA ALA A 41 -0.90 -16.79 0.65
C ALA A 41 -0.17 -17.66 1.68
N GLU A 42 0.44 -18.77 1.26
CA GLU A 42 1.27 -19.63 2.12
C GLU A 42 2.45 -18.87 2.72
N ARG A 43 3.15 -18.07 1.92
CA ARG A 43 4.25 -17.23 2.41
C ARG A 43 3.77 -16.15 3.40
N ILE A 44 2.58 -15.57 3.19
CA ILE A 44 1.97 -14.64 4.16
C ILE A 44 1.67 -15.36 5.48
N MET A 45 1.09 -16.56 5.43
CA MET A 45 0.81 -17.36 6.64
C MET A 45 2.09 -17.72 7.40
N GLU A 46 3.14 -18.13 6.69
CA GLU A 46 4.45 -18.42 7.29
C GLU A 46 5.06 -17.16 7.94
N ALA A 47 4.99 -16.01 7.27
CA ALA A 47 5.49 -14.75 7.81
C ALA A 47 4.74 -14.33 9.09
N LEU A 48 3.42 -14.53 9.13
CA LEU A 48 2.61 -14.25 10.32
C LEU A 48 2.95 -15.20 11.48
N GLU A 49 3.12 -16.50 11.22
CA GLU A 49 3.47 -17.44 12.29
C GLU A 49 4.89 -17.16 12.84
N LEU A 50 5.85 -16.85 11.97
CA LEU A 50 7.18 -16.40 12.39
C LEU A 50 7.12 -15.12 13.23
N HIS A 51 6.26 -14.18 12.84
CA HIS A 51 6.03 -12.96 13.60
C HIS A 51 5.48 -13.26 15.01
N ARG A 52 4.50 -14.15 15.09
CA ARG A 52 3.89 -14.59 16.35
C ARG A 52 4.91 -15.26 17.28
N GLU A 53 5.72 -16.16 16.75
CA GLU A 53 6.78 -16.82 17.50
C GLU A 53 7.79 -15.80 18.07
N GLU A 54 8.14 -14.79 17.28
CA GLU A 54 9.08 -13.75 17.70
C GLU A 54 8.46 -12.84 18.78
N LEU A 55 7.20 -12.45 18.65
CA LEU A 55 6.49 -11.72 19.71
C LEU A 55 6.48 -12.50 21.02
N ARG A 56 6.27 -13.82 20.95
CA ARG A 56 6.31 -14.69 22.14
C ARG A 56 7.70 -14.71 22.78
N LYS A 57 8.76 -14.86 21.97
CA LYS A 57 10.16 -14.85 22.47
C LYS A 57 10.51 -13.50 23.11
N MET A 58 10.09 -12.40 22.50
CA MET A 58 10.27 -11.05 23.03
C MET A 58 9.56 -10.85 24.37
N GLU A 59 8.34 -11.38 24.49
CA GLU A 59 7.56 -11.34 25.73
C GLU A 59 8.21 -12.18 26.84
N GLU A 60 8.63 -13.41 26.53
CA GLU A 60 9.37 -14.29 27.45
C GLU A 60 10.68 -13.64 27.92
N HIS A 61 11.41 -12.99 27.01
CA HIS A 61 12.61 -12.24 27.33
C HIS A 61 12.32 -11.03 28.23
N ARG A 62 11.22 -10.30 27.97
CA ARG A 62 10.81 -9.19 28.82
C ARG A 62 10.50 -9.66 30.25
N TYR A 63 9.73 -10.73 30.41
CA TYR A 63 9.47 -11.34 31.72
C TYR A 63 10.75 -11.83 32.40
N ALA A 64 11.69 -12.42 31.65
CA ALA A 64 12.98 -12.85 32.19
C ALA A 64 13.83 -11.66 32.66
N CYS A 65 13.80 -10.53 31.96
CA CYS A 65 14.50 -9.31 32.37
C CYS A 65 13.86 -8.65 33.60
N GLU A 66 12.52 -8.59 33.65
CA GLU A 66 11.77 -8.03 34.78
C GLU A 66 11.99 -8.84 36.05
N SER A 67 11.98 -10.17 35.95
CA SER A 67 12.23 -11.07 37.09
C SER A 67 13.69 -11.08 37.55
N ALA A 68 14.65 -10.86 36.64
CA ALA A 68 16.08 -10.81 36.97
C ALA A 68 16.58 -9.44 37.44
N GLY A 69 15.78 -8.37 37.28
CA GLY A 69 16.16 -6.99 37.61
C GLY A 69 17.38 -6.46 36.85
N LYS A 70 17.78 -7.15 35.78
CA LYS A 70 18.92 -6.84 34.89
C LYS A 70 18.55 -7.24 33.47
N GLN A 71 19.12 -6.57 32.47
CA GLN A 71 19.01 -7.03 31.08
C GLN A 71 19.69 -8.40 30.95
N VAL A 72 18.88 -9.45 30.85
CA VAL A 72 19.35 -10.78 30.47
C VAL A 72 19.74 -10.70 28.99
N GLY A 73 20.90 -11.23 28.63
CA GLY A 73 21.35 -11.23 27.23
C GLY A 73 20.29 -11.87 26.34
N TYR A 74 19.81 -11.15 25.33
CA TYR A 74 18.91 -11.72 24.33
C TYR A 74 19.72 -12.76 23.56
N SER A 75 19.46 -14.05 23.80
CA SER A 75 20.07 -15.13 23.02
C SER A 75 19.72 -14.90 21.56
N ASN A 76 20.77 -14.73 20.75
CA ASN A 76 20.71 -14.29 19.36
C ASN A 76 19.48 -14.80 18.62
N ILE A 77 18.74 -13.86 18.05
CA ILE A 77 17.72 -14.09 17.02
C ILE A 77 18.44 -14.88 15.92
N THR A 78 18.23 -16.20 15.85
CA THR A 78 18.57 -16.99 14.67
C THR A 78 17.54 -16.64 13.59
N CYS A 79 17.62 -15.43 13.07
CA CYS A 79 17.08 -15.12 11.76
C CYS A 79 18.05 -15.79 10.77
N HIS A 80 17.68 -16.98 10.28
CA HIS A 80 18.38 -17.64 9.20
C HIS A 80 18.10 -16.94 7.86
N ILE A 81 18.37 -15.65 7.75
CA ILE A 81 18.66 -14.99 6.46
C ILE A 81 19.82 -14.02 6.72
N GLY A 82 20.90 -14.18 5.94
CA GLY A 82 22.19 -13.58 6.19
C GLY A 82 22.19 -12.04 6.24
N THR A 83 23.05 -11.54 7.14
CA THR A 83 23.65 -10.20 7.15
C THR A 83 22.69 -9.00 7.12
N TYR A 84 22.41 -8.40 8.28
CA TYR A 84 22.97 -7.12 8.74
C TYR A 84 22.18 -6.66 10.00
N GLN A 85 22.95 -6.48 11.08
CA GLN A 85 22.76 -5.49 12.15
C GLN A 85 21.56 -5.61 13.12
N GLN A 86 21.94 -5.66 14.41
CA GLN A 86 21.09 -5.61 15.59
C GLN A 86 20.10 -4.43 15.61
N LEU A 87 18.99 -4.66 16.33
CA LEU A 87 17.93 -3.71 16.74
C LEU A 87 16.78 -3.45 15.75
N SER A 88 16.09 -4.52 15.30
CA SER A 88 14.69 -4.41 14.87
C SER A 88 14.15 -5.78 14.44
N CYS A 89 13.52 -6.54 15.34
CA CYS A 89 12.75 -7.73 14.96
C CYS A 89 11.49 -7.41 14.11
N PHE A 90 11.32 -6.16 13.70
CA PHE A 90 10.19 -5.67 12.90
C PHE A 90 10.55 -5.32 11.45
N ASN A 91 11.82 -5.48 11.06
CA ASN A 91 12.21 -5.33 9.66
C ASN A 91 12.28 -6.72 8.99
N LEU A 92 11.14 -7.41 8.92
CA LEU A 92 10.79 -7.98 7.62
C LEU A 92 10.78 -6.75 6.71
N THR A 93 11.88 -6.53 5.99
CA THR A 93 12.07 -5.34 5.15
C THR A 93 10.76 -5.05 4.43
N ALA A 94 10.27 -3.82 4.48
CA ALA A 94 9.00 -3.44 3.85
C ALA A 94 8.91 -3.98 2.41
N GLU A 95 10.04 -4.06 1.73
CA GLU A 95 10.27 -4.71 0.43
C GLU A 95 9.74 -6.16 0.32
N ASN A 96 9.94 -6.99 1.33
CA ASN A 96 9.43 -8.37 1.33
C ASN A 96 7.90 -8.40 1.43
N TRP A 97 7.31 -7.60 2.33
CA TRP A 97 5.86 -7.48 2.47
C TRP A 97 5.19 -6.88 1.22
N VAL A 98 5.83 -5.88 0.61
CA VAL A 98 5.34 -5.22 -0.61
C VAL A 98 5.09 -6.25 -1.72
N LEU A 99 6.01 -7.20 -1.90
CA LEU A 99 5.88 -8.25 -2.91
C LEU A 99 4.79 -9.31 -2.58
N PHE A 100 4.44 -9.47 -1.30
CA PHE A 100 3.36 -10.37 -0.86
C PHE A 100 1.96 -9.74 -1.01
N PHE A 101 1.86 -8.45 -0.75
CA PHE A 101 0.60 -7.70 -0.70
C PHE A 101 0.18 -7.11 -2.05
N GLU A 102 1.08 -7.03 -3.02
CA GLU A 102 0.77 -6.62 -4.40
C GLU A 102 -0.25 -7.56 -5.07
N LEU A 103 -0.32 -8.81 -4.60
CA LEU A 103 -1.35 -9.76 -4.99
C LEU A 103 -2.56 -9.63 -4.06
N GLU A 104 -3.45 -8.67 -4.34
CA GLU A 104 -4.78 -8.63 -3.70
C GLU A 104 -5.42 -10.04 -3.70
N VAL A 105 -5.29 -10.76 -4.82
CA VAL A 105 -5.81 -12.12 -4.99
C VAL A 105 -5.23 -13.15 -4.00
N SER A 106 -4.07 -12.91 -3.38
CA SER A 106 -3.53 -13.80 -2.34
C SER A 106 -4.27 -13.67 -1.01
N LEU A 107 -4.76 -12.48 -0.68
CA LEU A 107 -5.57 -12.25 0.52
C LEU A 107 -6.92 -12.97 0.46
N LEU A 108 -7.39 -13.27 -0.74
CA LEU A 108 -8.64 -14.00 -1.00
C LEU A 108 -8.56 -15.48 -0.63
N VAL A 109 -7.36 -16.05 -0.63
CA VAL A 109 -7.10 -17.45 -0.25
C VAL A 109 -6.78 -17.57 1.25
N LEU A 110 -6.59 -16.43 1.94
CA LEU A 110 -6.17 -16.41 3.33
C LEU A 110 -7.29 -16.91 4.27
N PRO A 111 -7.02 -17.87 5.16
CA PRO A 111 -7.98 -18.29 6.17
C PRO A 111 -8.26 -17.18 7.20
N PHE A 112 -9.52 -17.07 7.64
CA PHE A 112 -9.96 -16.05 8.60
C PHE A 112 -9.16 -15.97 9.92
N PRO A 113 -8.63 -17.06 10.52
CA PRO A 113 -7.86 -16.96 11.76
C PRO A 113 -6.67 -15.99 11.71
N TYR A 114 -6.08 -15.78 10.53
CA TYR A 114 -4.96 -14.86 10.32
C TYR A 114 -5.39 -13.41 10.10
N VAL A 115 -6.67 -13.16 9.81
CA VAL A 115 -7.21 -11.82 9.48
C VAL A 115 -7.13 -10.85 10.67
N PRO A 116 -7.53 -11.21 11.92
CA PRO A 116 -7.38 -10.32 13.08
C PRO A 116 -5.96 -9.84 13.32
N GLU A 117 -4.98 -10.74 13.21
CA GLU A 117 -3.56 -10.43 13.40
C GLU A 117 -3.05 -9.49 12.30
N LEU A 118 -3.45 -9.76 11.05
CA LEU A 118 -3.13 -8.92 9.91
C LEU A 118 -3.70 -7.49 10.06
N LEU A 119 -4.94 -7.36 10.58
CA LEU A 119 -5.56 -6.06 10.86
C LEU A 119 -4.79 -5.27 11.94
N GLN A 120 -4.29 -5.95 12.98
CA GLN A 120 -3.45 -5.31 14.00
C GLN A 120 -2.12 -4.83 13.43
N LEU A 121 -1.49 -5.64 12.58
CA LEU A 121 -0.26 -5.27 11.87
C LEU A 121 -0.48 -4.05 10.97
N PHE A 122 -1.57 -4.02 10.19
CA PHE A 122 -1.92 -2.86 9.37
C PHE A 122 -2.08 -1.59 10.21
N SER A 123 -2.69 -1.69 11.39
CA SER A 123 -2.76 -0.56 12.31
C SER A 123 -1.37 -0.05 12.68
N GLY A 124 -0.45 -0.95 13.06
CA GLY A 124 0.94 -0.61 13.36
C GLY A 124 1.67 0.07 12.20
N TYR A 125 1.53 -0.44 10.97
CA TYR A 125 2.17 0.13 9.79
C TYR A 125 1.64 1.53 9.44
N ILE A 126 0.33 1.75 9.51
CA ILE A 126 -0.27 3.05 9.22
C ILE A 126 0.14 4.08 10.28
N HIS A 127 0.20 3.71 11.56
CA HIS A 127 0.71 4.59 12.62
C HIS A 127 2.14 5.04 12.34
N GLN A 128 3.00 4.14 11.86
CA GLN A 128 4.39 4.42 11.52
C GLN A 128 4.54 5.16 10.17
N GLY A 129 3.47 5.24 9.36
CA GLY A 129 3.49 5.88 8.04
C GLY A 129 4.24 5.06 6.97
N LEU A 130 4.36 3.75 7.18
CA LEU A 130 5.05 2.84 6.25
C LEU A 130 4.08 2.36 5.17
N GLU A 131 4.44 2.55 3.90
CA GLU A 131 3.69 2.04 2.73
C GLU A 131 2.17 2.23 2.83
N VAL A 132 1.72 3.42 3.28
CA VAL A 132 0.31 3.69 3.65
C VAL A 132 -0.66 3.34 2.52
N GLU A 133 -0.33 3.66 1.27
CA GLU A 133 -1.18 3.37 0.11
C GLU A 133 -1.41 1.86 -0.06
N LEU A 134 -0.33 1.08 -0.03
CA LEU A 134 -0.40 -0.37 -0.16
C LEU A 134 -1.20 -0.99 0.99
N VAL A 135 -0.90 -0.58 2.23
CA VAL A 135 -1.59 -1.09 3.42
C VAL A 135 -3.09 -0.75 3.36
N CYS A 136 -3.45 0.46 2.93
CA CYS A 136 -4.86 0.85 2.74
C CYS A 136 -5.56 -0.01 1.68
N ARG A 137 -4.87 -0.27 0.56
CA ARG A 137 -5.39 -1.11 -0.52
C ARG A 137 -5.70 -2.53 -0.03
N CYS A 138 -4.73 -3.15 0.65
CA CYS A 138 -4.89 -4.48 1.24
C CYS A 138 -5.95 -4.50 2.34
N LEU A 139 -5.99 -3.48 3.19
CA LEU A 139 -7.00 -3.31 4.24
C LEU A 139 -8.41 -3.30 3.64
N PHE A 140 -8.68 -2.44 2.66
CA PHE A 140 -10.00 -2.35 2.04
C PHE A 140 -10.40 -3.65 1.34
N PHE A 141 -9.45 -4.32 0.70
CA PHE A 141 -9.69 -5.62 0.09
C PHE A 141 -10.06 -6.69 1.13
N LEU A 142 -9.31 -6.77 2.23
CA LEU A 142 -9.55 -7.71 3.33
C LEU A 142 -10.91 -7.46 4.00
N LEU A 143 -11.25 -6.19 4.24
CA LEU A 143 -12.55 -5.78 4.80
C LEU A 143 -13.70 -6.16 3.89
N LYS A 144 -13.52 -6.04 2.57
CA LYS A 144 -14.52 -6.38 1.57
C LYS A 144 -14.80 -7.89 1.54
N ILE A 145 -13.77 -8.72 1.59
CA ILE A 145 -13.90 -10.18 1.52
C ILE A 145 -14.45 -10.75 2.82
N HIS A 146 -13.88 -10.36 3.95
CA HIS A 146 -14.24 -10.91 5.26
C HIS A 146 -15.32 -10.10 5.97
N PHE A 147 -16.05 -9.23 5.26
CA PHE A 147 -17.05 -8.33 5.84
C PHE A 147 -17.99 -9.03 6.82
N GLY A 148 -18.59 -10.15 6.41
CA GLY A 148 -19.53 -10.91 7.24
C GLY A 148 -18.89 -11.51 8.50
N GLN A 149 -17.65 -12.00 8.41
CA GLN A 149 -16.93 -12.58 9.55
C GLN A 149 -16.44 -11.50 10.52
N ILE A 150 -16.03 -10.33 9.99
CA ILE A 150 -15.59 -9.18 10.78
C ILE A 150 -16.76 -8.56 11.53
N THR A 151 -17.89 -8.29 10.85
CA THR A 151 -19.08 -7.70 11.48
C THR A 151 -19.73 -8.62 12.50
N SER A 152 -19.58 -9.93 12.37
CA SER A 152 -20.09 -10.90 13.35
C SER A 152 -19.26 -10.95 14.64
N ASN A 153 -18.01 -10.44 14.63
CA ASN A 153 -17.10 -10.49 15.77
C ASN A 153 -17.01 -9.13 16.48
N GLN A 154 -17.67 -8.99 17.62
CA GLN A 154 -17.70 -7.74 18.38
C GLN A 154 -16.32 -7.26 18.85
N MET A 155 -15.36 -8.18 19.08
CA MET A 155 -14.02 -7.81 19.52
C MET A 155 -13.26 -7.07 18.42
N LEU A 156 -13.50 -7.40 17.14
CA LEU A 156 -12.86 -6.74 16.01
C LEU A 156 -13.39 -5.33 15.75
N LEU A 157 -14.59 -5.00 16.22
CA LEU A 157 -15.16 -3.67 16.01
C LEU A 157 -14.27 -2.56 16.57
N SER A 158 -13.67 -2.78 17.74
CA SER A 158 -12.72 -1.83 18.35
C SER A 158 -11.49 -1.60 17.45
N VAL A 159 -10.88 -2.70 16.98
CA VAL A 159 -9.71 -2.66 16.07
C VAL A 159 -10.05 -1.96 14.76
N ILE A 160 -11.26 -2.17 14.21
CA ILE A 160 -11.73 -1.50 13.00
C ILE A 160 -11.96 0.00 13.24
N ASP A 161 -12.50 0.39 14.40
CA ASP A 161 -12.72 1.79 14.74
C ASP A 161 -11.39 2.55 14.86
N ASP A 162 -10.40 1.92 15.52
CA ASP A 162 -9.03 2.41 15.61
C ASP A 162 -8.42 2.55 14.22
N LEU A 163 -8.46 1.48 13.41
CA LEU A 163 -7.98 1.50 12.03
C LEU A 163 -8.61 2.62 11.21
N ARG A 164 -9.92 2.83 11.32
CA ARG A 164 -10.63 3.92 10.63
C ARG A 164 -10.03 5.27 11.03
N SER A 165 -9.90 5.53 12.33
CA SER A 165 -9.40 6.82 12.82
C SER A 165 -7.97 7.11 12.34
N VAL A 166 -7.10 6.09 12.42
CA VAL A 166 -5.68 6.18 12.10
C VAL A 166 -5.48 6.33 10.58
N THR A 167 -6.18 5.53 9.79
CA THR A 167 -6.15 5.59 8.32
C THR A 167 -6.59 6.98 7.83
N VAL A 168 -7.72 7.48 8.32
CA VAL A 168 -8.23 8.80 7.93
C VAL A 168 -7.23 9.89 8.32
N SER A 169 -6.73 9.86 9.54
CA SER A 169 -5.74 10.84 10.01
C SER A 169 -4.49 10.85 9.12
N LYS A 170 -3.92 9.68 8.83
CA LYS A 170 -2.66 9.56 8.10
C LYS A 170 -2.79 9.90 6.62
N VAL A 171 -3.88 9.47 5.98
CA VAL A 171 -4.16 9.82 4.58
C VAL A 171 -4.44 11.32 4.44
N CYS A 172 -5.15 11.93 5.40
CA CYS A 172 -5.33 13.38 5.42
C CYS A 172 -4.01 14.13 5.58
N GLU A 173 -3.12 13.69 6.47
CA GLU A 173 -1.78 14.28 6.62
C GLU A 173 -0.99 14.25 5.30
N ILE A 174 -0.94 13.09 4.64
CA ILE A 174 -0.25 12.93 3.35
C ILE A 174 -0.88 13.85 2.29
N ARG A 175 -2.22 13.86 2.20
CA ARG A 175 -2.96 14.72 1.25
C ARG A 175 -2.67 16.20 1.49
N ASP A 176 -2.63 16.63 2.75
CA ASP A 176 -2.44 18.04 3.10
C ASP A 176 -1.02 18.51 2.79
N VAL A 177 -0.01 17.66 3.04
CA VAL A 177 1.39 17.92 2.62
C VAL A 177 1.50 18.01 1.09
N MET A 178 0.93 17.05 0.36
CA MET A 178 0.93 17.07 -1.10
C MET A 178 0.16 18.28 -1.66
N GLY A 179 -0.96 18.63 -1.03
CA GLY A 179 -1.79 19.78 -1.41
C GLY A 179 -1.06 21.10 -1.20
N PHE A 180 -0.40 21.28 -0.05
CA PHE A 180 0.42 22.44 0.24
C PHE A 180 1.58 22.58 -0.75
N ASN A 181 2.33 21.49 -0.98
CA ASN A 181 3.45 21.47 -1.92
C ASN A 181 3.01 21.79 -3.35
N SER A 182 1.90 21.21 -3.80
CA SER A 182 1.32 21.48 -5.12
C SER A 182 0.91 22.95 -5.26
N ALA A 183 0.24 23.53 -4.26
CA ALA A 183 -0.14 24.94 -4.27
C ALA A 183 1.10 25.87 -4.27
N ALA A 184 2.14 25.54 -3.50
CA ALA A 184 3.39 26.29 -3.47
C ALA A 184 4.13 26.24 -4.81
N LEU A 185 4.23 25.06 -5.43
CA LEU A 185 4.83 24.89 -6.75
C LEU A 185 4.06 25.64 -7.83
N GLN A 186 2.72 25.58 -7.82
CA GLN A 186 1.89 26.36 -8.74
C GLN A 186 2.07 27.87 -8.55
N PHE A 187 2.21 28.34 -7.30
CA PHE A 187 2.48 29.74 -7.01
C PHE A 187 3.85 30.17 -7.54
N LEU A 188 4.89 29.37 -7.29
CA LEU A 188 6.24 29.65 -7.78
C LEU A 188 6.28 29.66 -9.31
N GLN A 189 5.61 28.71 -9.95
CA GLN A 189 5.47 28.67 -11.41
C GLN A 189 4.85 29.98 -11.94
N ARG A 190 3.76 30.47 -11.34
CA ARG A 190 3.11 31.73 -11.75
C ARG A 190 4.03 32.94 -11.55
N GLN A 191 4.81 32.98 -10.48
CA GLN A 191 5.78 34.06 -10.27
C GLN A 191 6.85 34.06 -11.35
N ILE A 192 7.44 32.91 -11.68
CA ILE A 192 8.48 32.79 -12.72
C ILE A 192 7.91 33.24 -14.07
N GLU A 193 6.74 32.72 -14.46
CA GLU A 193 6.06 33.12 -15.70
C GLU A 193 5.80 34.64 -15.77
N SER A 194 5.48 35.27 -14.63
CA SER A 194 5.28 36.72 -14.55
C SER A 194 6.57 37.53 -14.70
N GLN A 195 7.69 37.03 -14.16
CA GLN A 195 8.98 37.72 -14.19
C GLN A 195 9.65 37.62 -15.56
N GLU A 196 9.57 36.45 -16.19
CA GLU A 196 10.19 36.20 -17.49
C GLU A 196 9.35 36.72 -18.67
N ASN A 197 8.09 37.14 -18.44
CA ASN A 197 7.10 37.45 -19.50
C ASN A 197 6.95 36.29 -20.52
N VAL A 198 7.31 35.08 -20.11
CA VAL A 198 7.22 33.86 -20.90
C VAL A 198 6.19 32.97 -20.23
N THR A 199 5.14 32.63 -20.97
CA THR A 199 4.31 31.48 -20.60
C THR A 199 5.03 30.25 -21.13
N PHE A 200 5.58 29.42 -20.23
CA PHE A 200 6.44 28.27 -20.55
C PHE A 200 5.80 27.35 -21.61
N PHE A 201 4.47 27.23 -21.60
CA PHE A 201 3.69 26.48 -22.60
C PHE A 201 3.51 27.18 -23.96
N ALA A 202 3.57 28.51 -24.05
CA ALA A 202 3.44 29.23 -25.32
C ALA A 202 4.74 29.25 -26.13
N GLU A 203 5.89 29.11 -25.46
CA GLU A 203 7.19 28.96 -26.10
C GLU A 203 7.39 27.53 -26.61
N ALA A 204 7.08 26.51 -25.80
CA ALA A 204 7.16 25.09 -26.20
C ALA A 204 6.20 24.70 -27.35
N THR A 205 5.04 25.38 -27.47
CA THR A 205 4.09 25.15 -28.57
C THR A 205 4.30 26.07 -29.78
N GLY A 206 5.32 26.93 -29.79
CA GLY A 206 5.57 27.90 -30.87
C GLY A 206 4.49 28.97 -31.06
N ARG A 207 3.45 28.99 -30.22
CA ARG A 207 2.32 29.93 -30.30
C ARG A 207 2.75 31.38 -30.07
N LEU A 208 3.85 31.61 -29.35
CA LEU A 208 4.41 32.94 -29.13
C LEU A 208 5.04 33.52 -30.41
N GLU A 209 5.77 32.69 -31.17
CA GLU A 209 6.34 33.01 -32.49
C GLU A 209 5.23 33.33 -33.51
N GLU A 210 4.16 32.53 -33.54
CA GLU A 210 3.01 32.76 -34.42
C GLU A 210 2.27 34.07 -34.11
N LYS A 211 2.06 34.38 -32.82
CA LYS A 211 1.46 35.66 -32.39
C LYS A 211 2.34 36.83 -32.80
N LYS A 212 3.67 36.75 -32.63
CA LYS A 212 4.64 37.78 -33.07
C LYS A 212 4.61 37.97 -34.59
N LYS A 213 4.58 36.89 -35.40
CA LYS A 213 4.46 36.97 -36.87
C LYS A 213 3.12 37.58 -37.31
N ARG A 214 2.00 37.22 -36.70
CA ARG A 214 0.68 37.79 -36.99
C ARG A 214 0.62 39.29 -36.69
N ARG A 215 1.22 39.72 -35.58
CA ARG A 215 1.28 41.13 -35.19
C ARG A 215 2.10 41.96 -36.20
N ARG A 216 3.30 41.48 -36.57
CA ARG A 216 4.14 42.11 -37.61
C ARG A 216 3.45 42.22 -38.98
N LYS A 217 2.67 41.21 -39.38
CA LYS A 217 1.89 41.26 -40.63
C LYS A 217 0.80 42.33 -40.59
N ARG A 218 0.10 42.48 -39.47
CA ARG A 218 -0.93 43.53 -39.30
C ARG A 218 -0.32 44.93 -39.30
N GLU A 219 0.80 45.13 -38.61
CA GLU A 219 1.51 46.42 -38.59
C GLU A 219 1.98 46.83 -39.98
N ARG A 220 2.53 45.88 -40.77
CA ARG A 220 2.90 46.14 -42.18
C ARG A 220 1.69 46.48 -43.04
N ALA A 221 0.57 45.80 -42.86
CA ALA A 221 -0.65 46.08 -43.63
C ALA A 221 -1.21 47.47 -43.33
N VAL A 222 -1.16 47.92 -42.07
CA VAL A 222 -1.58 49.28 -41.69
C VAL A 222 -0.67 50.35 -42.30
N LEU A 223 0.65 50.12 -42.31
CA LEU A 223 1.64 51.01 -42.95
C LEU A 223 1.54 51.07 -44.49
N THR A 224 0.86 50.12 -45.13
CA THR A 224 0.68 50.12 -46.60
C THR A 224 -0.63 50.82 -47.03
N ILE A 225 -1.51 51.13 -46.07
CA ILE A 225 -2.81 51.76 -46.30
C ILE A 225 -2.80 53.27 -45.96
N ALA A 226 -1.78 53.74 -45.24
CA ALA A 226 -1.51 55.16 -44.99
C ALA A 226 -0.54 55.72 -46.04
#